data_AF-A0A1R0WAS8-F1
#
_entry.id   AF-A0A1R0WAS8-F1
#
_cell.length_a   1.000
_cell.length_b   1.000
_cell.length_c   1.000
_cell.angle_alpha   90.00
_cell.angle_beta   90.00
_cell.angle_gamma   90.00
#
_symmetry.space_group_name_H-M   'P 1'
#
loop_
_entity.id
_entity.type
_entity.pdbx_description
1 polymer ?
#
loop_
_entity_poly.entity_id
_entity_poly.type
_entity_poly.pdbx_seq_one_letter_code
_entity_poly.pdbx_strand_id
1 'polypeptide(L)'
;MQTPFIQNHQYNEIKKQVNFLLKAMRTVADRKVLDTVRSTTVSNAIAAFDELNVEELHLLEQLSNHEAAHELQNYLDSLKAYIVPFPHVTQKQIQKLFPKVKKLKVPDLEMIDYNQLS
;
A
#
# COMPACT_ATOMS: atom_id res chain seq x y z
N MET A 1 -9.11 4.86 -17.43
CA MET A 1 -8.10 5.68 -16.72
C MET A 1 -8.05 5.12 -15.30
N GLN A 2 -6.93 4.53 -14.87
CA GLN A 2 -6.81 4.05 -13.49
C GLN A 2 -6.62 5.28 -12.61
N THR A 3 -7.62 5.59 -11.78
CA THR A 3 -7.50 6.61 -10.74
C THR A 3 -6.73 6.00 -9.58
N PRO A 4 -5.51 6.48 -9.28
CA PRO A 4 -4.79 6.01 -8.11
C PRO A 4 -5.54 6.49 -6.87
N PHE A 5 -5.76 5.58 -5.93
CA PHE A 5 -6.49 5.84 -4.68
C PHE A 5 -5.73 5.31 -3.45
N ILE A 6 -4.75 4.43 -3.66
CA ILE A 6 -3.99 3.78 -2.58
C ILE A 6 -2.88 4.72 -2.13
N GLN A 7 -2.94 5.19 -0.90
CA GLN A 7 -1.83 5.92 -0.28
C GLN A 7 -0.67 4.98 0.07
N ASN A 8 0.55 5.51 0.17
CA ASN A 8 1.73 4.69 0.48
C ASN A 8 1.58 3.91 1.79
N HIS A 9 1.02 4.53 2.84
CA HIS A 9 0.78 3.84 4.12
C HIS A 9 -0.23 2.68 3.96
N GLN A 10 -1.29 2.86 3.17
CA GLN A 10 -2.28 1.82 2.88
C GLN A 10 -1.66 0.66 2.11
N TYR A 11 -0.85 0.97 1.09
CA TYR A 11 -0.11 -0.04 0.34
C TYR A 11 0.84 -0.84 1.24
N ASN A 12 1.54 -0.17 2.17
CA ASN A 12 2.43 -0.82 3.12
C ASN A 12 1.66 -1.75 4.07
N GLU A 13 0.48 -1.37 4.53
CA GLU A 13 -0.38 -2.24 5.33
C GLU A 13 -0.83 -3.47 4.52
N ILE A 14 -1.34 -3.29 3.29
CA ILE A 14 -1.71 -4.40 2.40
C ILE A 14 -0.52 -5.35 2.21
N LYS A 15 0.67 -4.80 1.93
CA LYS A 15 1.91 -5.56 1.76
C LYS A 15 2.26 -6.37 3.02
N LYS A 16 2.08 -5.83 4.22
CA LYS A 16 2.30 -6.58 5.47
C LYS A 16 1.33 -7.76 5.58
N GLN A 17 0.05 -7.55 5.28
CA GLN A 17 -0.96 -8.60 5.35
C GLN A 17 -0.69 -9.71 4.32
N VAL A 18 -0.35 -9.36 3.08
CA VAL A 18 0.01 -10.33 2.02
C VAL A 18 1.25 -11.13 2.41
N ASN A 19 2.30 -10.50 2.94
CA ASN A 19 3.48 -11.22 3.40
C ASN A 19 3.18 -12.17 4.56
N PHE A 20 2.27 -11.78 5.46
CA PHE A 20 1.80 -12.65 6.52
C PHE A 20 1.07 -13.88 5.97
N LEU A 21 0.15 -13.68 5.02
CA LEU A 21 -0.55 -14.76 4.32
C LEU A 21 0.45 -15.70 3.60
N LEU A 22 1.40 -15.16 2.86
CA LEU A 22 2.44 -15.94 2.17
C LEU A 22 3.28 -16.78 3.14
N LYS A 23 3.60 -16.23 4.32
CA LYS A 23 4.30 -16.97 5.36
C LYS A 23 3.41 -18.08 5.93
N ALA A 24 2.15 -17.79 6.22
CA ALA A 24 1.19 -18.77 6.71
C ALA A 24 1.02 -19.93 5.72
N MET A 25 0.90 -19.65 4.42
CA MET A 25 0.83 -20.67 3.36
C MET A 25 2.03 -21.61 3.32
N ARG A 26 3.22 -21.13 3.72
CA ARG A 26 4.44 -21.94 3.76
C ARG A 26 4.58 -22.76 5.05
N THR A 27 4.03 -22.28 6.16
CA THR A 27 4.21 -22.90 7.48
C THR A 27 3.02 -23.72 7.96
N VAL A 28 1.81 -23.39 7.50
CA VAL A 28 0.55 -23.98 7.97
C VAL A 28 0.05 -24.98 6.93
N ALA A 29 -0.13 -26.23 7.35
CA ALA A 29 -0.69 -27.28 6.50
C ALA A 29 -2.24 -27.34 6.53
N ASP A 30 -2.86 -26.77 7.58
CA ASP A 30 -4.31 -26.79 7.75
C ASP A 30 -5.00 -25.74 6.85
N ARG A 31 -5.84 -26.22 5.94
CA ARG A 31 -6.60 -25.39 5.00
C ARG A 31 -7.56 -24.44 5.69
N LYS A 32 -8.22 -24.87 6.78
CA LYS A 32 -9.19 -24.05 7.52
C LYS A 32 -8.52 -22.85 8.17
N VAL A 33 -7.30 -23.04 8.67
CA VAL A 33 -6.48 -21.95 9.22
C VAL A 33 -6.05 -21.00 8.10
N LEU A 34 -5.63 -21.51 6.94
CA LEU A 34 -5.29 -20.68 5.78
C LEU A 34 -6.47 -19.85 5.27
N ASP A 35 -7.67 -20.43 5.19
CA ASP A 35 -8.88 -19.70 4.78
C ASP A 35 -9.19 -18.58 5.76
N THR A 36 -9.06 -18.84 7.06
CA THR A 36 -9.25 -17.83 8.10
C THR A 36 -8.24 -16.69 7.94
N VAL A 37 -6.96 -17.01 7.80
CA VAL A 37 -5.90 -16.01 7.60
C VAL A 37 -6.15 -15.20 6.33
N ARG A 38 -6.67 -15.82 5.27
CA ARG A 38 -7.01 -15.17 4.02
C ARG A 38 -8.16 -14.17 4.19
N SER A 39 -9.25 -14.58 4.83
CA SER A 39 -10.36 -13.67 5.13
C SER A 39 -9.91 -12.51 6.02
N THR A 40 -9.06 -12.77 7.02
CA THR A 40 -8.48 -11.73 7.87
C THR A 40 -7.58 -10.78 7.08
N THR A 41 -6.78 -11.30 6.15
CA THR A 41 -5.89 -10.50 5.27
C THR A 41 -6.69 -9.49 4.48
N VAL A 42 -7.78 -9.92 3.83
CA VAL A 42 -8.66 -9.03 3.06
C VAL A 42 -9.40 -8.05 3.94
N SER A 43 -9.94 -8.51 5.08
CA SER A 43 -10.65 -7.63 6.02
C SER A 43 -9.73 -6.53 6.56
N ASN A 44 -8.47 -6.85 6.89
CA ASN A 44 -7.48 -5.88 7.34
C ASN A 44 -7.05 -4.94 6.20
N ALA A 45 -6.95 -5.44 4.97
CA ALA A 45 -6.65 -4.61 3.81
C ALA A 45 -7.77 -3.60 3.55
N ILE A 46 -9.04 -4.00 3.64
CA ILE A 46 -10.20 -3.11 3.52
C ILE A 46 -10.24 -2.10 4.68
N ALA A 47 -9.97 -2.55 5.90
CA ALA A 47 -9.94 -1.69 7.09
C ALA A 47 -8.81 -0.63 7.08
N ALA A 48 -7.84 -0.74 6.18
CA ALA A 48 -6.82 0.29 5.98
C ALA A 48 -7.35 1.55 5.24
N PHE A 49 -8.59 1.50 4.74
CA PHE A 49 -9.23 2.59 4.03
C PHE A 49 -10.44 3.10 4.83
N ASP A 50 -10.56 4.42 4.96
CA ASP A 50 -11.70 5.04 5.65
C ASP A 50 -12.98 4.98 4.79
N GLU A 51 -12.84 5.17 3.48
CA GLU A 51 -13.91 5.06 2.49
C GLU A 51 -13.38 4.34 1.25
N LEU A 52 -14.14 3.37 0.75
CA LEU A 52 -13.85 2.61 -0.47
C LEU A 52 -15.05 2.65 -1.40
N ASN A 53 -14.79 2.89 -2.68
CA ASN A 53 -15.78 2.72 -3.72
C ASN A 53 -16.04 1.23 -3.99
N VAL A 54 -17.18 0.91 -4.62
CA VAL A 54 -17.53 -0.50 -4.95
C VAL A 54 -16.46 -1.17 -5.82
N GLU A 55 -15.88 -0.44 -6.78
CA GLU A 55 -14.82 -0.97 -7.64
C GLU A 55 -13.51 -1.23 -6.86
N GLU A 56 -13.16 -0.35 -5.93
CA GLU A 56 -11.95 -0.45 -5.09
C GLU A 56 -12.09 -1.58 -4.07
N LEU A 57 -13.28 -1.74 -3.49
CA LEU A 57 -13.61 -2.84 -2.61
C LEU A 57 -13.51 -4.17 -3.36
N HIS A 58 -14.07 -4.25 -4.57
CA HIS A 58 -13.97 -5.45 -5.39
C HIS A 58 -12.51 -5.78 -5.77
N LEU A 59 -11.69 -4.76 -6.03
CA LEU A 59 -10.24 -4.91 -6.24
C LEU A 59 -9.59 -5.56 -5.01
N LEU A 60 -9.85 -5.06 -3.80
CA LEU A 60 -9.27 -5.63 -2.58
C LEU A 60 -9.80 -7.03 -2.26
N GLU A 61 -11.07 -7.34 -2.58
CA GLU A 61 -11.63 -8.68 -2.41
C GLU A 61 -10.93 -9.73 -3.28
N GLN A 62 -10.47 -9.35 -4.48
CA GLN A 62 -9.74 -10.26 -5.36
C GLN A 62 -8.43 -10.79 -4.75
N LEU A 63 -7.85 -10.12 -3.75
CA LEU A 63 -6.72 -10.67 -2.99
C LEU A 63 -7.03 -12.05 -2.38
N SER A 64 -8.28 -12.32 -2.00
CA SER A 64 -8.69 -13.62 -1.45
C SER A 64 -8.92 -14.71 -2.49
N ASN A 65 -9.06 -14.35 -3.77
CA ASN A 65 -9.28 -15.32 -4.85
C ASN A 65 -7.98 -16.02 -5.26
N HIS A 66 -6.82 -15.48 -4.89
CA HIS A 66 -5.53 -16.04 -5.22
C HIS A 66 -5.12 -17.13 -4.21
N GLU A 67 -5.09 -18.38 -4.68
CA GLU A 67 -4.74 -19.54 -3.87
C GLU A 67 -3.24 -19.83 -3.89
N ALA A 68 -2.52 -19.32 -4.90
CA ALA A 68 -1.10 -19.54 -5.04
C ALA A 68 -0.26 -18.33 -4.61
N ALA A 69 0.85 -18.61 -3.93
CA ALA A 69 1.76 -17.59 -3.42
C ALA A 69 2.30 -16.65 -4.52
N HIS A 70 2.53 -17.16 -5.73
CA HIS A 70 3.03 -16.37 -6.85
C HIS A 70 1.94 -15.44 -7.42
N GLU A 71 0.69 -15.87 -7.43
CA GLU A 71 -0.44 -15.04 -7.88
C GLU A 71 -0.66 -13.85 -6.94
N LEU A 72 -0.63 -14.10 -5.61
CA LEU A 72 -0.69 -13.05 -4.59
C LEU A 72 0.41 -12.00 -4.77
N GLN A 73 1.64 -12.44 -5.06
CA GLN A 73 2.75 -11.54 -5.26
C GLN A 73 2.58 -10.70 -6.54
N ASN A 74 2.16 -11.34 -7.64
CA ASN A 74 1.86 -10.65 -8.90
C ASN A 74 0.72 -9.64 -8.73
N TYR A 75 -0.30 -9.98 -7.94
CA TYR A 75 -1.41 -9.10 -7.62
C TYR A 75 -0.95 -7.90 -6.79
N LEU A 76 -0.10 -8.13 -5.78
CA LEU A 76 0.48 -7.04 -4.98
C LEU A 76 1.33 -6.09 -5.84
N ASP A 77 1.99 -6.60 -6.88
CA ASP A 77 2.73 -5.79 -7.83
C ASP A 77 1.80 -5.01 -8.79
N SER A 78 0.65 -5.58 -9.18
CA SER A 78 -0.35 -4.86 -9.98
C SER A 78 -0.99 -3.70 -9.21
N LEU A 79 -1.17 -3.85 -7.89
CA LEU A 79 -1.67 -2.79 -7.00
C LEU A 79 -0.75 -1.55 -6.96
N LYS A 80 0.53 -1.68 -7.31
CA LYS A 80 1.45 -0.52 -7.39
C LYS A 80 1.01 0.53 -8.40
N ALA A 81 0.31 0.12 -9.47
CA ALA A 81 -0.23 1.04 -10.45
C ALA A 81 -1.33 1.97 -9.89
N TYR A 82 -1.92 1.60 -8.74
CA TYR A 82 -2.98 2.36 -8.07
C TYR A 82 -2.46 3.22 -6.91
N ILE A 83 -1.13 3.26 -6.70
CA ILE A 83 -0.52 4.08 -5.65
C ILE A 83 -0.58 5.56 -6.06
N VAL A 84 -1.12 6.39 -5.17
CA VAL A 84 -1.08 7.85 -5.30
C VAL A 84 0.36 8.29 -5.07
N PRO A 85 1.04 8.87 -6.10
CA PRO A 85 2.40 9.34 -5.93
C PRO A 85 2.41 10.48 -4.90
N PHE A 86 3.43 10.49 -4.04
CA PHE A 86 3.59 11.56 -3.06
C PHE A 86 3.71 12.90 -3.79
N PRO A 87 2.96 13.94 -3.38
CA PRO A 87 3.02 15.23 -4.06
C PRO A 87 4.44 15.78 -3.98
N HIS A 88 5.03 16.14 -5.13
CA HIS A 88 6.32 16.80 -5.19
C HIS A 88 6.23 18.16 -4.48
N VAL A 89 6.64 18.19 -3.21
CA VAL A 89 6.76 19.42 -2.44
C VAL A 89 7.92 20.23 -3.00
N THR A 90 7.60 21.26 -3.78
CA THR A 90 8.63 22.15 -4.32
C THR A 90 9.27 22.93 -3.17
N GLN A 91 10.58 23.19 -3.26
CA GLN A 91 11.37 23.93 -2.26
C GLN A 91 10.71 25.27 -1.83
N LYS A 92 10.00 25.94 -2.74
CA LYS A 92 9.22 27.17 -2.48
C LYS A 92 8.01 26.97 -1.55
N GLN A 93 7.35 25.82 -1.59
CA GLN A 93 6.23 25.48 -0.69
C GLN A 93 6.73 25.16 0.71
N ILE A 94 7.86 24.45 0.83
CA ILE A 94 8.51 24.17 2.13
C ILE A 94 8.95 25.48 2.79
N GLN A 95 9.55 26.42 2.04
CA GLN A 95 9.90 27.75 2.57
C GLN A 95 8.68 28.57 3.03
N LYS A 96 7.51 28.41 2.39
CA LYS A 96 6.26 29.05 2.82
C LYS A 96 5.65 28.42 4.07
N LEU A 97 5.82 27.11 4.28
CA LEU A 97 5.38 26.40 5.48
C LEU A 97 6.26 26.73 6.70
N PHE A 98 7.52 27.11 6.47
CA PHE A 98 8.47 27.52 7.51
C PHE A 98 8.95 28.97 7.34
N PRO A 99 8.05 29.98 7.40
CA PRO A 99 8.40 31.37 7.12
C PRO A 99 9.36 31.99 8.14
N LYS A 100 9.54 31.35 9.31
CA LYS A 100 10.43 31.80 10.39
C LYS A 100 11.84 31.19 10.37
N VAL A 101 12.17 30.31 9.42
CA VAL A 101 13.48 29.64 9.37
C VAL A 101 14.34 30.20 8.22
N LYS A 102 15.26 31.12 8.52
CA LYS A 102 16.13 31.80 7.53
C LYS A 102 17.15 30.90 6.81
N LYS A 103 17.42 29.69 7.30
CA LYS A 103 18.39 28.73 6.72
C LYS A 103 17.82 27.31 6.74
N LEU A 104 16.80 27.06 5.94
CA LEU A 104 16.33 25.68 5.72
C LEU A 104 17.33 25.00 4.77
N LYS A 105 18.20 24.14 5.32
CA LYS A 105 19.01 23.21 4.50
C LYS A 105 18.06 22.14 3.97
N VAL A 106 17.48 22.39 2.81
CA VAL A 106 16.69 21.39 2.10
C VAL A 106 17.68 20.45 1.43
N PRO A 107 17.72 19.14 1.76
CA PRO A 107 18.52 18.20 0.99
C PRO A 107 18.01 18.19 -0.46
N ASP A 108 18.94 18.04 -1.42
CA ASP A 108 18.64 18.07 -2.85
C ASP A 108 17.51 17.12 -3.21
N LEU A 109 16.39 17.70 -3.65
CA LEU A 109 15.13 17.03 -3.93
C LEU A 109 15.19 16.16 -5.20
N GLU A 110 16.30 16.19 -5.94
CA GLU A 110 16.55 15.36 -7.13
C GLU A 110 17.00 13.92 -6.79
N MET A 111 17.48 13.66 -5.56
CA MET A 111 17.92 12.32 -5.12
C MET A 111 16.94 11.61 -4.19
N ILE A 112 15.77 12.19 -3.93
CA ILE A 112 14.80 11.61 -3.00
C ILE A 112 13.83 10.74 -3.79
N ASP A 113 13.89 9.43 -3.56
CA ASP A 113 12.89 8.47 -4.02
C ASP A 113 11.61 8.69 -3.20
N TYR A 114 10.71 9.53 -3.72
CA TYR A 114 9.42 9.85 -3.10
C TYR A 114 8.49 8.64 -2.93
N ASN A 115 8.88 7.48 -3.48
CA ASN A 115 8.18 6.22 -3.36
C ASN A 115 8.40 5.49 -2.01
N GLN A 116 9.20 6.06 -1.09
CA GLN A 116 9.49 5.47 0.23
C GLN A 116 9.18 6.36 1.44
N LEU A 117 8.57 7.53 1.25
CA LEU A 117 8.22 8.41 2.38
C LEU A 117 6.88 7.95 3.02
N SER A 118 6.90 7.71 4.33
CA SER A 118 5.76 7.32 5.17
C SER A 118 5.52 8.34 6.27
#